data_AF-A0A174EUU5-F1
#
_entry.id   AF-A0A174EUU5-F1
#
_cell.length_a   1.000
_cell.length_b   1.000
_cell.length_c   1.000
_cell.angle_alpha   90.00
_cell.angle_beta   90.00
_cell.angle_gamma   90.00
#
_symmetry.space_group_name_H-M   'P 1'
#
loop_
_entity.id
_entity.type
_entity.pdbx_description
1 polymer ?
#
loop_
_entity_poly.entity_id
_entity_poly.type
_entity_poly.pdbx_seq_one_letter_code
_entity_poly.pdbx_strand_id
1 'polypeptide(L)'
;MGSHGGAAAEGQLEVLASYDITPETMGCPIRSSMEVVELGVSERGRRVLIDRNAYEADGIIISCRLKPHNAFSGAYNAFSGAYESGPCKMMTVGLGKQEGASIVHNDGMDVIAENIPTMASVVLEKAKILLAIPCMENAYDETDHILPVRQVRFETGKIQAFAG
;
A
#
# COMPACT_ATOMS: atom_id res chain seq x y z
N MET A 1 -4.83 7.07 2.85
CA MET A 1 -3.42 7.48 2.63
C MET A 1 -2.62 7.36 3.93
N GLY A 2 -2.76 6.27 4.69
CA GLY A 2 -2.16 6.16 6.03
C GLY A 2 -2.51 7.38 6.91
N SER A 3 -1.47 8.01 7.47
CA SER A 3 -1.56 9.18 8.35
C SER A 3 -1.48 10.55 7.64
N HIS A 4 -1.40 10.60 6.30
CA HIS A 4 -1.34 11.88 5.56
C HIS A 4 -2.60 12.73 5.78
N GLY A 5 -2.47 14.05 5.52
CA GLY A 5 -3.60 14.99 5.63
C GLY A 5 -4.13 15.12 7.06
N GLY A 6 -3.23 15.17 8.04
CA GLY A 6 -3.62 15.20 9.47
C GLY A 6 -4.35 13.94 9.95
N ALA A 7 -4.27 12.85 9.17
CA ALA A 7 -5.03 11.62 9.41
C ALA A 7 -6.56 11.81 9.48
N ALA A 8 -7.06 12.82 8.76
CA ALA A 8 -8.49 13.11 8.61
C ALA A 8 -8.92 12.92 7.14
N ALA A 9 -10.21 12.65 6.93
CA ALA A 9 -10.73 12.41 5.58
C ALA A 9 -10.59 13.67 4.72
N GLU A 10 -10.93 14.83 5.29
CA GLU A 10 -10.89 16.15 4.67
C GLU A 10 -9.45 16.54 4.31
N GLY A 11 -8.51 16.40 5.25
CA GLY A 11 -7.11 16.71 4.99
C GLY A 11 -6.48 15.81 3.92
N GLN A 12 -6.92 14.54 3.80
CA GLN A 12 -6.48 13.68 2.69
C GLN A 12 -7.03 14.18 1.34
N LEU A 13 -8.26 14.70 1.29
CA LEU A 13 -8.81 15.32 0.08
C LEU A 13 -8.05 16.60 -0.28
N GLU A 14 -7.70 17.44 0.69
CA GLU A 14 -6.90 18.66 0.46
C GLU A 14 -5.52 18.34 -0.12
N VAL A 15 -4.85 17.30 0.39
CA VAL A 15 -3.58 16.83 -0.16
C VAL A 15 -3.75 16.39 -1.62
N LEU A 16 -4.77 15.60 -1.93
CA LEU A 16 -5.04 15.16 -3.32
C LEU A 16 -5.34 16.35 -4.24
N ALA A 17 -6.18 17.30 -3.81
CA ALA A 17 -6.50 18.49 -4.58
C ALA A 17 -5.27 19.36 -4.87
N SER A 18 -4.29 19.40 -3.96
CA SER A 18 -3.02 20.12 -4.18
C SER A 18 -2.17 19.55 -5.32
N TYR A 19 -2.43 18.30 -5.72
CA TYR A 19 -1.81 17.63 -6.87
C TYR A 19 -2.71 17.61 -8.11
N ASP A 20 -3.78 18.41 -8.13
CA ASP A 20 -4.80 18.42 -9.19
C ASP A 20 -5.54 17.08 -9.33
N ILE A 21 -5.61 16.30 -8.25
CA ILE A 21 -6.38 15.04 -8.19
C ILE A 21 -7.74 15.37 -7.57
N THR A 22 -8.71 15.71 -8.42
CA THR A 22 -10.10 16.01 -8.04
C THR A 22 -11.06 15.08 -8.79
N PRO A 23 -12.34 14.97 -8.36
CA PRO A 23 -13.32 14.18 -9.11
C PRO A 23 -13.46 14.62 -10.57
N GLU A 24 -13.32 15.92 -10.84
CA GLU A 24 -13.43 16.51 -12.17
C GLU A 24 -12.24 16.15 -13.05
N THR A 25 -11.02 16.26 -12.55
CA THR A 25 -9.80 15.93 -13.32
C THR A 25 -9.62 14.44 -13.52
N MET A 26 -10.07 13.63 -12.55
CA MET A 26 -10.00 12.17 -12.62
C MET A 26 -11.18 11.53 -13.36
N GLY A 27 -12.30 12.25 -13.54
CA GLY A 27 -13.53 11.71 -14.12
C GLY A 27 -14.19 10.61 -13.29
N CYS A 28 -13.87 10.52 -11.99
CA CYS A 28 -14.41 9.49 -11.10
C CYS A 28 -14.49 9.99 -9.64
N PRO A 29 -15.35 9.39 -8.78
CA PRO A 29 -15.45 9.81 -7.38
C PRO A 29 -14.18 9.53 -6.58
N ILE A 30 -13.78 10.48 -5.74
CA ILE A 30 -12.75 10.30 -4.71
C ILE A 30 -13.44 10.06 -3.37
N ARG A 31 -13.26 8.87 -2.78
CA ARG A 31 -13.84 8.52 -1.48
C ARG A 31 -12.77 8.55 -0.40
N SER A 32 -12.79 9.58 0.45
CA SER A 32 -11.94 9.68 1.64
C SER A 32 -12.76 9.37 2.90
N SER A 33 -12.24 8.49 3.74
CA SER A 33 -12.84 8.08 5.02
C SER A 33 -11.74 7.48 5.91
N MET A 34 -11.95 7.53 7.22
CA MET A 34 -11.10 6.83 8.20
C MET A 34 -11.73 5.51 8.68
N GLU A 35 -12.91 5.15 8.20
CA GLU A 35 -13.56 3.89 8.57
C GLU A 35 -12.81 2.68 8.03
N VAL A 36 -12.64 1.68 8.89
CA VAL A 36 -11.93 0.44 8.60
C VAL A 36 -12.75 -0.78 8.98
N VAL A 37 -12.38 -1.92 8.37
CA VAL A 37 -12.85 -3.25 8.69
C VAL A 37 -11.64 -4.09 9.11
N GLU A 38 -11.78 -4.87 10.19
CA GLU A 38 -10.75 -5.80 10.61
C GLU A 38 -10.83 -7.10 9.81
N LEU A 39 -9.72 -7.46 9.15
CA LEU A 39 -9.60 -8.68 8.35
C LEU A 39 -9.11 -9.88 9.16
N GLY A 40 -8.43 -9.62 10.29
CA GLY A 40 -7.88 -10.65 11.16
C GLY A 40 -6.55 -10.22 11.79
N VAL A 41 -5.70 -11.21 12.05
CA VAL A 41 -4.42 -11.04 12.75
C VAL A 41 -3.30 -11.65 11.90
N SER A 42 -2.18 -10.94 11.75
CA SER A 42 -1.00 -11.44 11.05
C SER A 42 -0.27 -12.53 11.85
N GLU A 43 0.65 -13.23 11.20
CA GLU A 43 1.53 -14.22 11.85
C GLU A 43 2.31 -13.64 13.06
N ARG A 44 2.57 -12.33 13.05
CA ARG A 44 3.26 -11.59 14.12
C ARG A 44 2.31 -11.02 15.18
N GLY A 45 1.05 -11.45 15.19
CA GLY A 45 0.06 -11.05 16.19
C GLY A 45 -0.50 -9.63 16.00
N ARG A 46 -0.39 -9.04 14.79
CA ARG A 46 -0.86 -7.68 14.53
C ARG A 46 -2.22 -7.68 13.84
N ARG A 47 -3.15 -6.87 14.36
CA ARG A 47 -4.45 -6.63 13.73
C ARG A 47 -4.25 -6.07 12.32
N VAL A 48 -4.95 -6.63 11.35
CA VAL A 48 -4.90 -6.21 9.94
C VAL A 48 -6.22 -5.56 9.58
N LEU A 49 -6.14 -4.30 9.14
CA LEU A 49 -7.28 -3.44 8.88
C LEU A 49 -7.28 -3.02 7.41
N ILE A 50 -8.47 -2.77 6.87
CA ILE A 50 -8.67 -2.26 5.51
C ILE A 50 -9.76 -1.20 5.49
N ASP A 51 -9.61 -0.20 4.62
CA ASP A 51 -10.65 0.79 4.30
C ASP A 51 -12.00 0.13 4.01
N ARG A 52 -13.07 0.64 4.63
CA ARG A 52 -14.42 0.10 4.44
C ARG A 52 -14.88 0.16 2.99
N ASN A 53 -14.64 1.27 2.27
CA ASN A 53 -15.07 1.40 0.88
C ASN A 53 -14.36 0.37 -0.02
N ALA A 54 -13.06 0.15 0.21
CA ALA A 54 -12.28 -0.85 -0.51
C ALA A 54 -12.77 -2.27 -0.19
N TYR A 55 -13.07 -2.58 1.07
CA TYR A 55 -13.59 -3.88 1.48
C TYR A 55 -14.93 -4.23 0.82
N GLU A 56 -15.81 -3.23 0.70
CA GLU A 56 -17.14 -3.38 0.13
C GLU A 56 -17.15 -3.39 -1.42
N ALA A 57 -16.02 -3.04 -2.05
CA ALA A 57 -15.90 -3.06 -3.51
C ALA A 57 -15.95 -4.49 -4.09
N ASP A 58 -16.28 -4.60 -5.39
CA ASP A 58 -16.22 -5.87 -6.13
C ASP A 58 -14.79 -6.31 -6.43
N GLY A 59 -13.85 -5.36 -6.47
CA GLY A 59 -12.43 -5.61 -6.67
C GLY A 59 -11.59 -4.37 -6.41
N ILE A 60 -10.35 -4.59 -6.00
CA ILE A 60 -9.41 -3.55 -5.61
C ILE A 60 -8.21 -3.57 -6.56
N ILE A 61 -7.91 -2.41 -7.14
CA ILE A 61 -6.69 -2.17 -7.90
C ILE A 61 -5.78 -1.24 -7.10
N ILE A 62 -4.56 -1.66 -6.85
CA ILE A 62 -3.60 -0.89 -6.06
C ILE A 62 -2.70 -0.08 -6.99
N SER A 63 -2.94 1.22 -7.12
CA SER A 63 -1.99 2.14 -7.75
C SER A 63 -0.93 2.56 -6.74
N CYS A 64 0.35 2.40 -7.07
CA CYS A 64 1.43 2.69 -6.13
C CYS A 64 2.74 3.09 -6.83
N ARG A 65 3.62 3.72 -6.07
CA ARG A 65 5.00 4.02 -6.47
C ARG A 65 5.94 3.02 -5.80
N LEU A 66 6.90 2.49 -6.56
CA LEU A 66 7.97 1.63 -6.07
C LEU A 66 9.26 2.45 -6.04
N LYS A 67 9.81 2.70 -4.83
CA LYS A 67 11.06 3.47 -4.65
C LYS A 67 12.01 2.72 -3.70
N PRO A 68 13.31 2.61 -4.01
CA PRO A 68 14.31 2.14 -3.06
C PRO A 68 14.38 3.09 -1.85
N HIS A 69 14.36 2.55 -0.63
CA HIS A 69 14.46 3.37 0.59
C HIS A 69 15.90 3.33 1.15
N ASN A 70 16.51 4.51 1.34
CA ASN A 70 17.93 4.65 1.71
C ASN A 70 18.29 4.19 3.13
N ALA A 71 17.31 3.91 4.00
CA ALA A 71 17.55 3.43 5.36
C ALA A 71 18.06 1.98 5.43
N PHE A 72 18.09 1.25 4.31
CA PHE A 72 18.48 -0.16 4.24
C PHE A 72 19.47 -0.38 3.09
N SER A 73 20.74 -0.08 3.34
CA SER A 73 21.84 -0.14 2.38
C SER A 73 22.47 -1.55 2.24
N GLY A 74 21.67 -2.61 2.35
CA GLY A 74 22.15 -4.00 2.32
C GLY A 74 21.51 -4.84 1.23
N ALA A 75 22.29 -5.19 0.21
CA ALA A 75 22.00 -6.08 -0.92
C ALA A 75 20.95 -5.60 -1.94
N TYR A 76 21.46 -5.16 -3.09
CA TYR A 76 20.73 -5.07 -4.36
C TYR A 76 20.27 -6.46 -4.81
N ASN A 77 19.13 -6.90 -4.29
CA ASN A 77 18.18 -7.66 -5.08
C ASN A 77 17.02 -6.71 -5.38
N ALA A 78 16.44 -6.76 -6.58
CA ALA A 78 15.41 -5.82 -7.04
C ALA A 78 14.09 -5.81 -6.21
N PHE A 79 14.09 -6.43 -5.03
CA PHE A 79 12.92 -6.74 -4.22
C PHE A 79 13.06 -6.40 -2.73
N SER A 80 14.24 -5.98 -2.23
CA SER A 80 14.37 -5.47 -0.86
C SER A 80 13.58 -4.17 -0.64
N GLY A 81 13.43 -3.33 -1.67
CA GLY A 81 12.58 -2.14 -1.65
C GLY A 81 11.07 -2.38 -1.81
N ALA A 82 10.64 -3.62 -2.07
CA ALA A 82 9.24 -3.96 -2.39
C ALA A 82 8.33 -4.14 -1.17
N TYR A 83 8.92 -4.20 0.04
CA TYR A 83 8.17 -4.32 1.29
C TYR A 83 7.85 -2.96 1.90
N GLU A 84 8.76 -1.99 1.78
CA GLU A 84 8.63 -0.68 2.43
C GLU A 84 7.98 0.40 1.57
N SER A 85 7.86 0.13 0.28
CA SER A 85 7.13 0.92 -0.72
C SER A 85 6.31 -0.02 -1.62
N GLY A 86 5.51 0.52 -2.53
CA GLY A 86 4.75 -0.32 -3.47
C GLY A 86 3.55 -1.07 -2.85
N PRO A 87 3.15 -2.22 -3.43
CA PRO A 87 1.84 -2.82 -3.15
C PRO A 87 1.64 -3.24 -1.69
N CYS A 88 2.66 -3.80 -1.04
CA CYS A 88 2.57 -4.29 0.34
C CYS A 88 2.30 -3.16 1.32
N LYS A 89 3.05 -2.07 1.21
CA LYS A 89 2.82 -0.87 2.03
C LYS A 89 1.44 -0.28 1.74
N MET A 90 1.01 -0.28 0.49
CA MET A 90 -0.33 0.23 0.15
C MET A 90 -1.43 -0.65 0.72
N MET A 91 -1.27 -1.97 0.79
CA MET A 91 -2.22 -2.86 1.45
C MET A 91 -2.29 -2.64 2.96
N THR A 92 -1.16 -2.43 3.63
CA THR A 92 -1.11 -2.42 5.11
C THR A 92 -1.24 -1.02 5.71
N VAL A 93 -0.60 -0.02 5.10
CA VAL A 93 -0.59 1.38 5.56
C VAL A 93 -1.56 2.23 4.74
N GLY A 94 -1.54 2.07 3.42
CA GLY A 94 -2.37 2.87 2.51
C GLY A 94 -3.86 2.63 2.77
N LEU A 95 -4.28 1.38 2.58
CA LEU A 95 -5.64 0.88 2.83
C LEU A 95 -5.94 0.71 4.30
N GLY A 96 -4.94 0.45 5.16
CA GLY A 96 -5.14 0.36 6.61
C GLY A 96 -5.52 1.68 7.29
N LYS A 97 -5.51 2.81 6.55
CA LYS A 97 -5.80 4.16 7.07
C LYS A 97 -4.93 4.52 8.27
N GLN A 98 -5.37 5.49 9.06
CA GLN A 98 -4.64 5.96 10.24
C GLN A 98 -4.39 4.81 11.23
N GLU A 99 -5.40 3.99 11.51
CA GLU A 99 -5.30 2.92 12.53
C GLU A 99 -4.31 1.83 12.10
N GLY A 100 -4.41 1.34 10.86
CA GLY A 100 -3.49 0.36 10.31
C GLY A 100 -2.06 0.91 10.19
N ALA A 101 -1.92 2.18 9.81
CA ALA A 101 -0.61 2.86 9.85
C ALA A 101 -0.05 2.85 11.27
N SER A 102 -0.82 3.25 12.29
CA SER A 102 -0.37 3.24 13.68
C SER A 102 0.03 1.85 14.17
N ILE A 103 -0.71 0.80 13.79
CA ILE A 103 -0.37 -0.59 14.15
C ILE A 103 0.99 -0.99 13.56
N VAL A 104 1.23 -0.69 12.28
CA VAL A 104 2.49 -1.02 11.61
C VAL A 104 3.68 -0.31 12.28
N HIS A 105 3.52 0.95 12.67
CA HIS A 105 4.61 1.77 13.21
C HIS A 105 4.82 1.60 14.73
N ASN A 106 3.88 1.00 15.47
CA ASN A 106 3.91 0.92 16.93
C ASN A 106 5.12 0.14 17.48
N ASP A 107 5.67 -0.78 16.70
CA ASP A 107 6.81 -1.62 17.12
C ASP A 107 8.18 -0.99 16.83
N GLY A 108 8.21 0.24 16.32
CA GLY A 108 9.44 0.93 15.92
C GLY A 108 9.87 0.60 14.49
N MET A 109 10.73 1.48 13.95
CA MET A 109 11.11 1.47 12.52
C MET A 109 11.78 0.17 12.10
N ASP A 110 12.56 -0.45 12.99
CA ASP A 110 13.31 -1.68 12.70
C ASP A 110 12.41 -2.89 12.44
N VAL A 111 11.15 -2.85 12.90
CA VAL A 111 10.20 -3.99 12.81
C VAL A 111 9.20 -3.81 11.65
N ILE A 112 9.13 -2.62 11.05
CA ILE A 112 8.20 -2.31 9.95
C ILE A 112 8.42 -3.26 8.77
N ALA A 113 9.68 -3.52 8.42
CA ALA A 113 10.06 -4.41 7.32
C ALA A 113 9.58 -5.86 7.52
N GLU A 114 9.37 -6.29 8.77
CA GLU A 114 8.85 -7.62 9.12
C GLU A 114 7.31 -7.62 9.24
N ASN A 115 6.72 -6.52 9.70
CA ASN A 115 5.28 -6.40 9.87
C ASN A 115 4.53 -6.25 8.54
N ILE A 116 5.04 -5.44 7.60
CA ILE A 116 4.35 -5.18 6.34
C ILE A 116 4.08 -6.47 5.53
N PRO A 117 5.05 -7.37 5.30
CA PRO A 117 4.81 -8.58 4.50
C PRO A 117 3.77 -9.52 5.14
N THR A 118 3.83 -9.69 6.46
CA THR A 118 2.94 -10.60 7.19
C THR A 118 1.51 -10.06 7.24
N MET A 119 1.34 -8.75 7.41
CA MET A 119 0.02 -8.11 7.35
C MET A 119 -0.53 -8.07 5.92
N ALA A 120 0.31 -7.80 4.92
CA ALA A 120 -0.09 -7.80 3.51
C ALA A 120 -0.59 -9.18 3.07
N SER A 121 -0.01 -10.26 3.60
CA SER A 121 -0.46 -11.63 3.33
C SER A 121 -1.91 -11.85 3.77
N VAL A 122 -2.31 -11.32 4.92
CA VAL A 122 -3.71 -11.35 5.37
C VAL A 122 -4.62 -10.55 4.45
N VAL A 123 -4.19 -9.37 3.98
CA VAL A 123 -4.98 -8.58 3.01
C VAL A 123 -5.19 -9.35 1.72
N LEU A 124 -4.16 -10.00 1.17
CA LEU A 124 -4.29 -10.80 -0.05
C LEU A 124 -5.19 -12.02 0.12
N GLU A 125 -5.20 -12.62 1.31
CA GLU A 125 -6.06 -13.78 1.60
C GLU A 125 -7.53 -13.37 1.76
N LYS A 126 -7.80 -12.21 2.38
CA LYS A 126 -9.15 -11.83 2.83
C LYS A 126 -9.84 -10.76 1.98
N ALA A 127 -9.09 -9.96 1.23
CA ALA A 127 -9.64 -8.87 0.42
C ALA A 127 -9.61 -9.18 -1.08
N LYS A 128 -10.47 -8.51 -1.85
CA LYS A 128 -10.63 -8.72 -3.30
C LYS A 128 -9.57 -7.95 -4.11
N ILE A 129 -8.29 -8.14 -3.81
CA ILE A 129 -7.20 -7.52 -4.58
C ILE A 129 -7.13 -8.19 -5.96
N LEU A 130 -7.40 -7.42 -7.03
CA LEU A 130 -7.38 -7.92 -8.41
C LEU A 130 -6.00 -7.81 -9.05
N LEU A 131 -5.33 -6.68 -8.84
CA LEU A 131 -3.99 -6.40 -9.35
C LEU A 131 -3.38 -5.18 -8.65
N ALA A 132 -2.06 -5.03 -8.79
CA ALA A 132 -1.36 -3.79 -8.48
C ALA A 132 -0.76 -3.17 -9.75
N ILE A 133 -0.64 -1.84 -9.77
CA ILE A 133 -0.01 -1.05 -10.83
C ILE A 133 1.10 -0.23 -10.17
N PRO A 134 2.31 -0.80 -10.03
CA PRO A 134 3.49 -0.09 -9.56
C PRO A 134 4.03 0.79 -10.69
N CYS A 135 4.30 2.05 -10.35
CA CYS A 135 5.10 2.97 -11.13
C CYS A 135 6.52 3.01 -10.55
N MET A 136 7.52 2.78 -11.40
CA MET A 136 8.94 2.93 -11.10
C MET A 136 9.45 4.21 -11.76
N GLU A 137 10.40 4.86 -11.10
CA GLU A 137 11.00 6.08 -11.59
C GLU A 137 12.49 5.90 -11.83
N ASN A 138 13.02 6.70 -12.76
CA ASN A 138 14.45 6.81 -13.01
C ASN A 138 15.12 7.69 -11.94
N ALA A 139 16.44 7.87 -12.06
CA ALA A 139 17.23 8.69 -11.13
C ALA A 139 16.86 10.18 -11.11
N TYR A 140 16.03 10.64 -12.04
CA TYR A 140 15.54 12.02 -12.14
C TYR A 140 14.11 12.18 -11.57
N ASP A 141 13.60 11.17 -10.85
CA ASP A 141 12.22 11.09 -10.35
C ASP A 141 11.15 11.17 -11.47
N GLU A 142 11.51 10.84 -12.71
CA GLU A 142 10.57 10.73 -13.83
C GLU A 142 10.06 9.30 -13.96
N THR A 143 8.81 9.13 -14.41
CA THR A 143 8.23 7.81 -14.69
C THR A 143 9.06 7.07 -15.74
N ASP A 144 9.55 5.89 -15.38
CA ASP A 144 10.38 5.04 -16.26
C ASP A 144 9.60 3.81 -16.72
N HIS A 145 8.96 3.12 -15.77
CA HIS A 145 8.24 1.88 -16.06
C HIS A 145 6.95 1.77 -15.25
N ILE A 146 5.91 1.23 -15.90
CA ILE A 146 4.65 0.83 -15.25
C ILE A 146 4.47 -0.66 -15.54
N LEU A 147 4.40 -1.48 -14.50
CA LEU A 147 4.38 -2.95 -14.63
C LEU A 147 3.16 -3.53 -13.90
N PRO A 148 2.00 -3.68 -14.55
CA PRO A 148 0.83 -4.27 -13.92
C PRO A 148 1.12 -5.69 -13.41
N VAL A 149 0.75 -5.95 -12.16
CA VAL A 149 0.97 -7.23 -11.48
C VAL A 149 -0.38 -7.84 -11.13
N ARG A 150 -0.78 -8.87 -11.88
CA ARG A 150 -2.06 -9.58 -11.68
C ARG A 150 -2.08 -10.48 -10.45
N GLN A 151 -0.91 -10.94 -10.02
CA GLN A 151 -0.81 -11.76 -8.84
C GLN A 151 0.33 -11.26 -7.98
N VAL A 152 0.00 -10.52 -6.92
CA VAL A 152 0.95 -10.27 -5.83
C VAL A 152 1.01 -11.57 -5.04
N ARG A 153 1.89 -12.51 -5.41
CA ARG A 153 2.17 -13.70 -4.61
C ARG A 153 3.44 -13.49 -3.80
N PHE A 154 3.40 -13.84 -2.52
CA PHE A 154 4.60 -14.01 -1.70
C PHE A 154 5.05 -15.47 -1.79
N GLU A 155 6.12 -15.73 -2.53
CA GLU A 155 6.82 -17.03 -2.48
C GLU A 155 8.22 -16.81 -1.95
N THR A 156 8.58 -17.50 -0.85
CA THR A 156 9.94 -17.47 -0.28
C THR A 156 10.49 -16.06 0.03
N GLY A 157 9.64 -15.16 0.53
CA GLY A 157 10.07 -13.78 0.79
C GLY A 157 10.43 -13.02 -0.49
N LYS A 158 9.75 -13.31 -1.60
CA LYS A 158 9.80 -12.54 -2.85
C LYS A 158 8.38 -12.29 -3.36
N ILE A 159 8.11 -11.05 -3.78
CA ILE A 159 6.92 -10.74 -4.58
C ILE A 159 7.24 -11.17 -6.01
N GLN A 160 6.56 -12.20 -6.51
CA GLN A 160 6.67 -12.54 -7.92
C GLN A 160 5.58 -11.79 -8.69
N ALA A 161 6.00 -10.89 -9.58
CA ALA A 161 5.11 -10.24 -10.52
C ALA A 161 5.04 -11.08 -11.80
N PHE A 162 3.93 -11.78 -12.00
CA PHE A 162 3.66 -12.44 -13.28
C PHE A 162 2.94 -11.45 -14.20
N ALA A 163 3.64 -10.99 -15.25
CA ALA A 163 2.94 -10.65 -16.49
C ALA A 163 2.43 -11.98 -17.05
N GLY A 164 1.13 -12.06 -17.33
CA GLY A 164 0.48 -13.29 -17.78
C GLY A 164 1.08 -13.86 -19.06
#